data_AF-A0A6J0AEI4-F1
#
_entry.id   AF-A0A6J0AEI4-F1
#
_cell.length_a   1.000
_cell.length_b   1.000
_cell.length_c   1.000
_cell.angle_alpha   90.00
_cell.angle_beta   90.00
_cell.angle_gamma   90.00
#
_symmetry.space_group_name_H-M   'P 1'
#
loop_
_entity.id
_entity.type
_entity.pdbx_description
1 polymer ?
#
loop_
_entity_poly.entity_id
_entity_poly.type
_entity_poly.pdbx_seq_one_letter_code
_entity_poly.pdbx_strand_id
1 'polypeptide(L)'
;MREMNDMQDTQVFICTSPLMKYDHCVGEKYRWVEKHLGPQFVERIILTRDKTVVLGDLLIDDNDTIQGQEETPRWEHILFTCCHNQHLVLPPTRRRLFSWSDNWKEIIDSKRGAMQCD
;
A
#
# COMPACT_ATOMS: atom_id res chain seq x y z
N MET A 1 -10.80 1.91 1.56
CA MET A 1 -10.19 1.60 2.88
C MET A 1 -11.14 0.89 3.82
N ARG A 2 -12.25 1.51 4.27
CA ARG A 2 -13.22 0.81 5.15
C ARG A 2 -13.77 -0.46 4.51
N GLU A 3 -14.29 -0.36 3.28
CA GLU A 3 -14.74 -1.53 2.51
C GLU A 3 -13.68 -2.63 2.42
N MET A 4 -12.42 -2.29 2.10
CA MET A 4 -11.32 -3.25 1.99
C MET A 4 -11.01 -3.91 3.34
N ASN A 5 -11.10 -3.16 4.44
CA ASN A 5 -10.87 -3.65 5.78
C ASN A 5 -12.00 -4.57 6.28
N ASP A 6 -13.21 -4.39 5.77
CA ASP A 6 -14.39 -5.17 6.16
C ASP A 6 -14.56 -6.43 5.28
N MET A 7 -13.73 -6.58 4.23
CA MET A 7 -13.69 -7.80 3.43
C MET A 7 -13.16 -8.98 4.24
N GLN A 8 -13.84 -10.12 4.13
CA GLN A 8 -13.41 -11.37 4.75
C GLN A 8 -11.99 -11.74 4.30
N ASP A 9 -11.23 -12.34 5.22
CA ASP A 9 -9.85 -12.80 5.00
C ASP A 9 -8.96 -11.72 4.39
N THR A 10 -9.11 -10.47 4.85
CA THR A 10 -8.35 -9.31 4.36
C THR A 10 -7.78 -8.52 5.53
N GLN A 11 -6.48 -8.29 5.51
CA GLN A 11 -5.80 -7.41 6.46
C GLN A 11 -5.31 -6.17 5.73
N VAL A 12 -5.52 -5.00 6.35
CA VAL A 12 -5.18 -3.70 5.78
C VAL A 12 -4.30 -2.95 6.76
N PHE A 13 -3.16 -2.48 6.26
CA PHE A 13 -2.22 -1.61 6.97
C PHE A 13 -1.95 -0.35 6.14
N ILE A 14 -1.69 0.76 6.82
CA ILE A 14 -1.25 2.02 6.21
C ILE A 14 0.27 2.08 6.31
N CYS A 15 0.97 1.66 5.25
CA CYS A 15 2.44 1.66 5.19
C CYS A 15 2.95 2.98 4.59
N THR A 16 3.49 3.88 5.41
CA THR A 16 3.87 5.25 5.00
C THR A 16 5.28 5.60 5.46
N SER A 17 5.96 6.45 4.68
CA SER A 17 7.31 6.91 5.01
C SER A 17 7.30 8.33 5.57
N PRO A 18 8.04 8.60 6.66
CA PRO A 18 8.23 9.96 7.14
C PRO A 18 9.23 10.71 6.26
N LEU A 19 9.17 12.04 6.33
CA LEU A 19 10.28 12.89 5.87
C LEU A 19 11.47 12.78 6.83
N MET A 20 12.68 13.08 6.35
CA MET A 20 13.87 13.13 7.23
C MET A 20 13.77 14.25 8.27
N LYS A 21 13.18 15.39 7.90
CA LYS A 21 12.78 16.45 8.85
C LYS A 21 11.42 16.07 9.44
N TYR A 22 11.44 15.19 10.44
CA TYR A 22 10.26 14.43 10.87
C TYR A 22 9.34 15.17 11.85
N ASP A 23 9.78 16.26 12.47
CA ASP A 23 9.13 16.91 13.62
C ASP A 23 7.64 17.22 13.39
N HIS A 24 7.30 17.67 12.18
CA HIS A 24 5.93 17.99 11.75
C HIS A 24 5.34 16.96 10.78
N CYS A 25 5.96 15.78 10.66
CA CYS A 25 5.53 14.74 9.73
C CYS A 25 4.86 13.57 10.45
N VAL A 26 5.53 13.03 11.47
CA VAL A 26 5.11 11.77 12.11
C VAL A 26 3.78 11.96 12.84
N GLY A 27 3.72 12.87 13.80
CA GLY A 27 2.51 13.09 14.59
C GLY A 27 1.30 13.54 13.76
N GLU A 28 1.55 14.32 12.70
CA GLU A 28 0.48 14.79 11.80
C GLU A 28 -0.13 13.65 10.97
N LYS A 29 0.69 12.68 10.51
CA LYS A 29 0.17 11.48 9.83
C LYS A 29 -0.78 10.68 10.73
N TYR A 30 -0.42 10.47 12.00
CA TYR A 30 -1.27 9.77 12.97
C TYR A 30 -2.59 10.51 13.18
N ARG A 31 -2.54 11.82 13.43
CA ARG A 31 -3.74 12.66 13.60
C ARG A 31 -4.62 12.68 12.35
N TRP A 32 -4.02 12.70 11.17
CA TRP A 32 -4.76 12.69 9.91
C TRP A 32 -5.53 11.37 9.74
N VAL A 33 -4.88 10.24 10.00
CA VAL A 33 -5.54 8.91 9.96
C VAL A 33 -6.67 8.84 10.99
N GLU A 34 -6.42 9.27 12.23
CA GLU A 34 -7.44 9.28 13.29
C GLU A 34 -8.66 10.12 12.87
N LYS A 35 -8.43 11.34 12.37
CA LYS A 35 -9.48 12.27 11.94
C LYS A 35 -10.35 11.70 10.81
N HIS A 36 -9.75 11.03 9.84
CA HIS A 36 -10.44 10.64 8.60
C HIS A 36 -10.93 9.18 8.59
N LEU A 37 -10.22 8.28 9.29
CA LEU A 37 -10.50 6.85 9.31
C LEU A 37 -10.93 6.33 10.69
N GLY A 38 -10.62 7.06 11.76
CA GLY A 38 -10.94 6.69 13.13
C GLY A 38 -9.78 6.01 13.86
N PRO A 39 -9.85 5.91 15.20
CA PRO A 39 -8.77 5.42 16.06
C PRO A 39 -8.33 3.99 15.72
N GLN A 40 -9.26 3.12 15.31
CA GLN A 40 -8.97 1.74 14.91
C GLN A 40 -8.03 1.62 13.69
N PHE A 41 -7.97 2.64 12.83
CA PHE A 41 -7.00 2.67 11.72
C PHE A 41 -5.64 3.22 12.13
N VAL A 42 -5.54 3.92 13.26
CA VAL A 42 -4.26 4.41 13.81
C VAL A 42 -3.39 3.22 14.23
N GLU A 43 -4.00 2.19 14.83
CA GLU A 43 -3.34 0.93 15.22
C GLU A 43 -2.80 0.14 14.01
N ARG A 44 -3.22 0.50 12.80
CA ARG A 44 -2.83 -0.14 11.53
C ARG A 44 -1.78 0.65 10.75
N ILE A 45 -1.20 1.69 11.34
CA ILE A 45 -0.12 2.47 10.73
C ILE A 45 1.21 1.73 10.91
N ILE A 46 1.92 1.52 9.80
CA ILE A 46 3.33 1.12 9.78
C ILE A 46 4.12 2.30 9.22
N LEU A 47 4.90 2.95 10.07
CA LEU A 47 5.72 4.09 9.68
C LEU A 47 7.17 3.64 9.46
N THR A 48 7.62 3.62 8.21
CA THR A 48 8.94 3.12 7.83
C THR A 48 9.51 3.84 6.61
N ARG A 49 10.82 4.04 6.58
CA ARG A 49 11.55 4.51 5.38
C ARG A 49 11.87 3.37 4.41
N ASP A 50 11.85 2.14 4.89
CA ASP A 50 12.06 0.94 4.09
C ASP A 50 10.78 0.08 4.13
N LYS A 51 10.05 0.05 3.02
CA LYS A 51 8.83 -0.75 2.90
C LYS A 51 9.11 -2.19 2.47
N THR A 52 10.33 -2.48 2.00
CA THR A 52 10.71 -3.79 1.47
C THR A 52 10.77 -4.85 2.57
N VAL A 53 11.07 -4.43 3.80
CA VAL A 53 11.06 -5.27 5.01
C VAL A 53 9.66 -5.51 5.60
N VAL A 54 8.62 -4.86 5.07
CA VAL A 54 7.23 -5.04 5.55
C VAL A 54 6.59 -6.19 4.79
N LEU A 55 6.06 -7.17 5.52
CA LEU A 55 5.36 -8.31 4.94
C LEU A 55 3.93 -7.94 4.53
N GLY A 56 3.51 -8.46 3.38
CA GLY A 56 2.15 -8.35 2.83
C GLY A 56 2.10 -8.95 1.43
N ASP A 57 0.90 -9.14 0.90
CA ASP A 57 0.70 -9.68 -0.46
C ASP A 57 0.70 -8.60 -1.54
N LEU A 58 0.30 -7.38 -1.16
CA LEU A 58 0.14 -6.23 -2.06
C LEU A 58 0.65 -4.96 -1.39
N LEU A 59 1.30 -4.11 -2.19
CA LEU A 59 1.60 -2.72 -1.84
C LEU A 59 1.03 -1.81 -2.92
N ILE A 60 -0.02 -1.05 -2.59
CA ILE A 60 -0.61 -0.03 -3.46
C ILE A 60 0.05 1.30 -3.10
N ASP A 61 0.87 1.84 -4.01
CA ASP A 61 1.73 3.01 -3.75
C ASP A 61 2.01 3.76 -5.05
N ASP A 62 2.13 5.09 -4.98
CA ASP A 62 2.33 5.94 -6.15
C ASP A 62 3.80 6.16 -6.53
N ASN A 63 4.75 5.79 -5.68
CA ASN A 63 6.17 5.78 -6.05
C ASN A 63 6.40 4.71 -7.13
N ASP A 64 6.99 5.09 -8.27
CA ASP A 64 7.19 4.20 -9.42
C ASP A 64 8.13 3.04 -9.12
N THR A 65 9.09 3.25 -8.22
CA THR A 65 10.10 2.25 -7.84
C THR A 65 10.35 2.31 -6.33
N ILE A 66 10.07 1.20 -5.63
CA ILE A 66 10.24 1.08 -4.18
C ILE A 66 11.44 0.17 -3.90
N GLN A 67 12.48 0.72 -3.29
CA GLN A 67 13.74 0.04 -2.99
C GLN A 67 14.03 0.08 -1.49
N GLY A 68 14.85 -0.86 -1.04
CA GLY A 68 15.21 -1.04 0.36
C GLY A 68 16.21 -2.17 0.53
N GLN A 69 16.27 -2.74 1.73
CA GLN A 69 17.19 -3.84 2.05
C GLN A 69 16.78 -5.16 1.40
N GLU A 70 15.49 -5.44 1.25
CA GLU A 70 15.03 -6.68 0.62
C GLU A 70 15.03 -6.54 -0.91
N GLU A 71 15.86 -7.35 -1.57
CA GLU A 71 15.98 -7.37 -3.04
C GLU A 71 14.68 -7.84 -3.71
N THR A 72 13.98 -8.80 -3.08
CA THR A 72 12.69 -9.33 -3.56
C THR A 72 11.63 -9.20 -2.46
N PRO A 73 10.96 -8.03 -2.35
CA PRO A 73 9.90 -7.83 -1.38
C PRO A 73 8.77 -8.85 -1.55
N ARG A 74 8.14 -9.26 -0.44
CA ARG A 74 7.07 -10.27 -0.47
C ARG A 74 5.82 -9.81 -1.21
N TRP A 75 5.52 -8.52 -1.14
CA TRP A 75 4.34 -7.92 -1.77
C TRP A 75 4.54 -7.71 -3.27
N GLU A 76 3.47 -7.84 -4.03
CA GLU A 76 3.43 -7.29 -5.38
C GLU A 76 3.15 -5.78 -5.32
N HIS A 77 3.96 -4.99 -6.04
CA HIS A 77 3.73 -3.56 -6.18
C HIS A 77 2.65 -3.28 -7.22
N ILE A 78 1.58 -2.62 -6.79
CA ILE A 78 0.53 -2.07 -7.64
C ILE A 78 0.74 -0.56 -7.71
N LEU A 79 1.19 -0.06 -8.87
CA LEU A 79 1.43 1.37 -9.04
C LEU A 79 0.10 2.13 -9.03
N PHE A 80 -0.11 2.98 -8.03
CA PHE A 80 -1.25 3.87 -8.00
C PHE A 80 -0.99 5.09 -8.87
N THR A 81 -1.92 5.44 -9.77
CA THR A 81 -1.74 6.59 -10.66
C THR A 81 -1.77 7.91 -9.90
N CYS A 82 -0.76 8.74 -10.16
CA CYS A 82 -0.65 10.12 -9.67
C CYS A 82 -0.12 11.01 -10.79
N CYS A 83 -0.24 12.33 -10.64
CA CYS A 83 0.14 13.30 -11.68
C CYS A 83 1.60 13.15 -12.15
N HIS A 84 2.49 12.74 -11.26
CA HIS A 84 3.92 12.58 -11.51
C HIS A 84 4.28 11.24 -12.19
N ASN A 85 3.42 10.23 -12.15
CA ASN A 85 3.71 8.88 -12.68
C ASN A 85 2.79 8.45 -13.85
N GLN A 86 1.78 9.25 -14.19
CA GLN A 86 0.76 8.92 -15.20
C GLN A 86 1.32 8.71 -16.62
N HIS A 87 2.48 9.30 -16.91
CA HIS A 87 3.14 9.18 -18.21
C HIS A 87 3.98 7.90 -18.35
N LEU A 88 4.20 7.16 -17.26
CA LEU A 88 5.02 5.96 -17.27
C LEU A 88 4.26 4.78 -17.89
N VAL A 89 4.85 4.23 -18.95
CA VAL A 89 4.42 2.96 -19.57
C VAL A 89 5.02 1.81 -18.78
N LEU A 90 4.18 0.98 -18.20
CA LEU A 90 4.62 -0.17 -17.42
C LEU A 90 4.84 -1.40 -18.30
N PRO A 91 5.81 -2.27 -17.98
CA PRO A 91 5.92 -3.58 -18.61
C PRO A 91 4.69 -4.45 -18.27
N PRO A 92 4.36 -5.46 -19.08
CA PRO A 92 3.20 -6.34 -18.85
C PRO A 92 3.20 -7.08 -17.51
N THR A 93 4.37 -7.21 -16.88
CA THR A 93 4.56 -7.86 -15.57
C THR A 93 4.16 -6.99 -14.39
N ARG A 94 3.91 -5.68 -14.58
CA ARG A 94 3.51 -4.75 -13.53
C ARG A 94 2.07 -4.29 -13.73
N ARG A 95 1.33 -4.17 -12.63
CA ARG A 95 -0.05 -3.69 -12.62
C ARG A 95 -0.14 -2.24 -12.15
N ARG A 96 -1.16 -1.55 -12.65
CA ARG A 96 -1.50 -0.17 -12.29
C ARG A 96 -2.95 -0.10 -11.82
N LEU A 97 -3.18 0.64 -10.75
CA LEU A 97 -4.52 1.05 -10.33
C LEU A 97 -4.67 2.53 -10.68
N PHE A 98 -5.57 2.88 -11.61
CA PHE A 98 -5.69 4.28 -12.09
C PHE A 98 -6.43 5.16 -11.09
N SER A 99 -7.38 4.59 -10.37
CA SER A 99 -8.15 5.30 -9.36
C SER A 99 -8.76 4.33 -8.34
N TRP A 100 -9.28 4.85 -7.23
CA TRP A 100 -10.05 4.04 -6.29
C TRP A 100 -11.45 3.64 -6.79
N SER A 101 -11.93 4.22 -7.90
CA SER A 101 -13.16 3.77 -8.58
C SER A 101 -12.93 2.57 -9.51
N ASP A 102 -11.67 2.22 -9.79
CA ASP A 102 -11.34 1.02 -10.57
C ASP A 102 -11.57 -0.25 -9.73
N ASN A 103 -11.48 -1.42 -10.39
CA ASN A 103 -11.72 -2.71 -9.77
C ASN A 103 -10.56 -3.20 -8.88
N TRP A 104 -10.27 -2.48 -7.79
CA TRP A 104 -9.26 -2.88 -6.80
C TRP A 104 -9.58 -4.21 -6.11
N LYS A 105 -10.86 -4.62 -6.07
CA LYS A 105 -11.29 -5.91 -5.49
C LYS A 105 -10.71 -7.09 -6.26
N GLU A 106 -10.71 -7.03 -7.59
CA GLU A 106 -10.09 -8.06 -8.45
C GLU A 106 -8.58 -8.20 -8.21
N ILE A 107 -7.88 -7.10 -7.93
CA ILE A 107 -6.45 -7.14 -7.57
C ILE A 107 -6.25 -7.92 -6.27
N ILE A 108 -7.09 -7.69 -5.25
CA ILE A 108 -7.04 -8.42 -3.99
C ILE A 108 -7.40 -9.89 -4.20
N ASP A 109 -8.49 -10.17 -4.91
CA ASP A 109 -8.97 -11.53 -5.13
C ASP A 109 -7.95 -12.38 -5.92
N SER A 110 -7.15 -11.76 -6.80
CA SER A 110 -6.04 -12.43 -7.48
C SER A 110 -4.98 -13.03 -6.55
N LYS A 111 -4.92 -12.59 -5.28
CA LYS A 111 -4.01 -13.13 -4.26
C LYS A 111 -4.61 -14.26 -3.43
N ARG A 112 -5.93 -14.42 -3.41
CA ARG A 112 -6.62 -15.42 -2.56
C ARG A 112 -6.40 -16.85 -3.02
N GLY A 113 -6.26 -17.08 -4.32
CA GLY A 113 -6.10 -18.43 -4.91
C GLY A 113 -4.67 -19.00 -4.85
N ALA A 114 -3.67 -18.20 -4.46
CA ALA A 114 -2.28 -18.63 -4.44
C ALA A 114 -1.92 -19.51 -3.21
N MET A 115 -2.84 -19.68 -2.25
CA MET A 115 -2.63 -20.45 -1.02
C MET A 115 -3.11 -21.92 -1.08
N GLN A 116 -3.50 -22.44 -2.25
CA GLN A 116 -3.98 -23.84 -2.39
C GLN A 116 -2.94 -24.83 -2.95
N CYS A 117 -1.67 -24.45 -3.05
CA CYS A 117 -0.59 -25.39 -3.34
C CYS A 117 0.52 -25.19 -2.32
N ASP A 118 0.42 -25.87 -1.18
CA ASP A 118 1.49 -26.49 -0.41
C ASP A 118 0.88 -27.40 0.68
#